data_AF-A0A1Y5D1W1-F1
#
_entry.id   AF-A0A1Y5D1W1-F1
#
_cell.length_a   1.000
_cell.length_b   1.000
_cell.length_c   1.000
_cell.angle_alpha   90.00
_cell.angle_beta   90.00
_cell.angle_gamma   90.00
#
_symmetry.space_group_name_H-M   'P 1'
#
loop_
_entity.id
_entity.type
_entity.pdbx_description
1 polymer ?
#
loop_
_entity_poly.entity_id
_entity_poly.type
_entity_poly.pdbx_seq_one_letter_code
_entity_poly.pdbx_strand_id
1 'polypeptide(L)' 'MNTVHKIKLALIVPLITIASGCTSLGVEPWERDLLAKDAMSLTSSPIDSALDDHIYFSKEASSGGKGFGGGGCGCN' A
#
# COMPACT_ATOMS: atom_id res chain seq x y z
N MET A 1 32.37 30.09 -10.60
CA MET A 1 31.53 28.88 -10.56
C MET A 1 32.01 27.91 -11.63
N ASN A 2 32.64 26.80 -11.22
CA ASN A 2 33.39 25.90 -12.12
C ASN A 2 32.46 25.21 -13.14
N THR A 3 32.98 24.93 -14.35
CA THR A 3 32.23 24.32 -15.46
C THR A 3 31.54 23.00 -15.07
N VAL A 4 32.18 22.22 -14.19
CA VAL A 4 31.64 20.98 -13.61
C VAL A 4 30.38 21.23 -12.77
N HIS A 5 30.31 22.35 -12.04
CA HIS A 5 29.11 22.70 -11.25
C HIS A 5 27.93 23.08 -12.15
N LYS A 6 28.20 23.72 -13.30
CA LYS A 6 27.16 24.07 -14.28
C LYS A 6 26.55 22.81 -14.92
N ILE A 7 27.39 21.83 -15.27
CA ILE A 7 26.94 20.54 -15.85
C ILE A 7 26.11 19.74 -14.83
N LYS A 8 26.56 19.68 -13.57
CA LYS A 8 25.79 19.04 -12.48
C LYS A 8 24.44 19.69 -12.28
N LEU A 9 24.37 21.03 -12.25
CA LEU A 9 23.12 21.76 -12.11
C LEU A 9 22.17 21.51 -13.28
N ALA A 10 22.71 21.47 -14.51
CA ALA A 10 21.93 21.20 -15.73
C ALA A 10 21.30 19.79 -15.74
N LEU A 11 21.92 18.80 -15.09
CA LEU A 11 21.38 17.43 -14.98
C LEU A 11 20.41 17.27 -13.80
N ILE A 12 20.61 17.99 -12.70
CA ILE A 12 19.81 17.84 -11.48
C ILE A 12 18.40 18.46 -11.63
N VAL A 13 18.30 19.62 -12.28
CA VAL A 13 17.02 20.33 -12.47
C VAL A 13 15.96 19.48 -13.20
N PRO A 14 16.25 18.87 -14.38
CA PRO A 14 15.25 18.06 -15.07
C PRO A 14 14.90 16.76 -14.31
N LEU A 15 15.85 16.20 -13.55
CA LEU A 15 15.60 15.01 -12.76
C LEU A 15 14.55 15.25 -11.65
N ILE A 16 14.60 16.42 -11.02
CA ILE A 16 13.63 16.82 -9.98
C ILE A 16 12.23 17.04 -10.58
N THR A 17 12.15 17.63 -11.78
CA THR A 17 10.86 17.86 -12.44
C THR A 17 10.17 16.57 -12.87
N ILE A 18 10.92 15.52 -13.24
CA ILE A 18 10.34 14.22 -13.63
C ILE A 18 9.94 13.41 -12.39
N ALA A 19 10.66 13.55 -11.27
CA ALA A 19 10.30 12.94 -9.99
C ALA A 19 9.08 13.61 -9.32
N SER A 20 8.66 14.77 -9.81
CA SER A 20 7.47 15.47 -9.32
C SER A 20 6.22 14.84 -9.93
N GLY A 21 5.56 13.97 -9.15
CA GLY A 21 4.31 13.32 -9.56
C GLY A 21 3.14 14.31 -9.71
N CYS A 22 2.13 13.90 -10.47
CA CYS A 22 0.90 14.66 -10.70
C CYS A 22 -0.05 14.60 -9.47
N THR A 23 0.32 15.24 -8.36
CA THR A 23 -0.47 15.21 -7.12
C THR A 23 -1.72 16.10 -7.16
N SER A 24 -1.75 17.10 -8.05
CA SER A 24 -2.82 18.10 -8.17
C SER A 24 -3.85 17.79 -9.27
N LEU A 25 -3.71 16.68 -9.99
CA LEU A 25 -4.57 16.34 -11.14
C LEU A 25 -5.79 15.48 -10.77
N GLY A 26 -6.11 15.37 -9.47
CA GLY A 26 -7.22 14.57 -8.96
C GLY A 26 -8.12 15.34 -8.01
N VAL A 27 -9.23 14.68 -7.66
CA VAL A 27 -10.16 15.10 -6.60
C VAL A 27 -9.47 15.07 -5.24
N GLU A 28 -9.88 15.97 -4.36
CA GLU A 28 -9.37 16.08 -3.00
C GLU A 28 -9.65 14.77 -2.23
N PRO A 29 -8.78 14.33 -1.29
CA PRO A 29 -8.92 13.02 -0.64
C PRO A 29 -10.30 12.78 -0.01
N TRP A 30 -10.95 13.83 0.52
CA TRP A 30 -12.28 13.77 1.13
C TRP A 30 -13.43 13.72 0.11
N GLU A 31 -13.19 14.08 -1.15
CA GLU A 31 -14.20 13.96 -2.22
C GLU A 31 -14.38 12.50 -2.69
N ARG A 32 -13.45 11.60 -2.32
CA ARG A 32 -13.55 10.16 -2.64
C ARG A 32 -14.47 9.38 -1.71
N ASP A 33 -14.94 9.99 -0.62
CA ASP A 33 -15.77 9.34 0.39
C ASP A 33 -17.12 8.88 -0.20
N LEU A 34 -17.66 9.61 -1.18
CA LEU A 34 -18.94 9.30 -1.82
C LEU A 34 -18.91 8.12 -2.81
N LEU A 35 -17.72 7.71 -3.25
CA LEU A 35 -17.53 6.61 -4.21
C LEU A 35 -17.23 5.27 -3.54
N ALA A 36 -16.78 5.30 -2.28
CA ALA A 36 -16.45 4.10 -1.52
C ALA A 36 -17.74 3.46 -0.99
N LYS A 37 -18.22 2.42 -1.68
CA LYS A 37 -19.35 1.61 -1.21
C LYS A 37 -18.85 0.60 -0.18
N ASP A 38 -19.68 0.20 0.79
CA ASP A 38 -19.35 -0.84 1.78
C ASP A 38 -18.87 -2.16 1.12
N ALA A 39 -19.41 -2.48 -0.06
CA ALA A 39 -19.02 -3.64 -0.84
C ALA A 39 -17.56 -3.61 -1.36
N MET A 40 -16.92 -2.44 -1.38
CA MET A 40 -15.52 -2.25 -1.79
C MET A 40 -14.55 -2.35 -0.61
N SER A 41 -15.05 -2.56 0.61
CA SER A 41 -14.22 -2.87 1.77
C SER A 41 -13.37 -4.11 1.50
N LEU A 42 -12.14 -4.11 2.03
CA LEU A 42 -11.23 -5.26 1.98
C LEU A 42 -11.89 -6.54 2.54
N THR A 43 -12.82 -6.36 3.48
CA THR A 43 -13.66 -7.41 4.05
C THR A 43 -15.12 -6.98 3.96
N SER A 44 -15.69 -7.00 2.76
CA SER A 44 -17.09 -6.64 2.53
C SER A 44 -18.08 -7.69 3.06
N SER A 45 -17.64 -8.94 3.22
CA SER A 45 -18.39 -10.03 3.84
C SER A 45 -17.62 -10.61 5.03
N PRO A 46 -18.01 -10.30 6.28
CA PRO A 46 -17.31 -10.77 7.46
C PRO A 46 -17.42 -12.29 7.64
N ILE A 47 -18.51 -12.91 7.15
CA ILE A 47 -18.72 -14.36 7.24
C ILE A 47 -17.76 -15.10 6.30
N ASP A 48 -17.60 -14.62 5.06
CA ASP A 48 -16.69 -15.24 4.10
C ASP A 48 -15.24 -15.08 4.56
N SER A 49 -14.87 -13.89 5.06
CA SER A 49 -13.53 -13.66 5.63
C SER A 49 -13.24 -14.60 6.81
N ALA A 50 -14.20 -14.78 7.72
CA ALA A 50 -14.03 -15.67 8.86
C ALA A 50 -13.93 -17.14 8.43
N LEU A 51 -14.68 -17.55 7.40
CA LEU A 51 -14.61 -18.90 6.85
C LEU A 51 -13.24 -19.17 6.19
N ASP A 52 -12.75 -18.21 5.40
CA ASP A 52 -11.45 -18.30 4.75
C ASP A 52 -10.31 -18.35 5.76
N ASP A 53 -10.41 -17.63 6.87
CA ASP A 53 -9.46 -17.71 7.98
C ASP A 53 -9.52 -19.06 8.67
N HIS A 54 -10.72 -19.59 8.94
CA HIS A 54 -10.89 -20.91 9.53
C HIS A 54 -10.27 -22.00 8.64
N ILE A 55 -10.48 -21.95 7.33
CA ILE A 55 -9.88 -22.89 6.37
C ILE A 55 -8.36 -22.73 6.35
N TYR A 56 -7.86 -21.49 6.30
CA TYR A 56 -6.43 -21.20 6.26
C TYR A 56 -5.72 -21.73 7.51
N PHE A 57 -6.22 -21.45 8.72
CA PHE A 57 -5.63 -21.98 9.94
C PHE A 57 -5.74 -23.50 10.03
N SER A 58 -6.83 -24.10 9.53
CA SER A 58 -6.97 -25.57 9.51
C SER A 58 -5.94 -26.26 8.62
N LYS A 59 -5.44 -25.59 7.58
CA LYS A 59 -4.52 -26.18 6.60
C LYS A 59 -3.06 -25.73 6.76
N GLU A 60 -2.86 -24.48 7.16
CA GLU A 60 -1.60 -23.76 6.97
C GLU A 60 -1.17 -22.98 8.23
N ALA A 61 -1.80 -23.20 9.39
CA ALA A 61 -1.42 -22.50 10.63
C ALA A 61 0.07 -22.67 11.00
N SER A 62 0.67 -23.83 10.68
CA SER A 62 2.08 -24.12 10.98
C SER A 62 3.07 -23.33 10.11
N SER A 63 2.65 -22.78 8.97
CA SER A 63 3.50 -21.94 8.10
C SER A 63 3.52 -20.45 8.49
N GLY A 64 2.79 -20.07 9.54
CA GLY A 64 2.61 -18.69 9.97
C GLY A 64 1.28 -18.12 9.47
N GLY A 65 0.58 -17.40 10.34
CA GLY A 65 -0.73 -16.78 10.05
C GLY A 65 -0.64 -15.61 9.06
N LYS A 66 -1.80 -15.12 8.61
CA LYS A 66 -1.94 -13.95 7.71
C LYS A 66 -1.49 -12.60 8.32
N GLY A 67 -0.75 -12.61 9.44
CA GLY A 67 -0.34 -11.42 10.20
C GLY A 67 1.16 -11.16 10.14
N PHE A 68 1.56 -9.90 10.02
CA PHE A 68 2.96 -9.48 10.04
C PHE A 68 3.46 -9.41 11.50
N GLY A 69 4.21 -10.43 11.93
CA GLY A 69 5.16 -10.35 13.04
C GLY A 69 4.62 -10.02 14.44
N GLY A 70 4.10 -11.04 15.13
CA GLY A 70 4.11 -11.14 16.60
C GLY A 70 4.42 -12.59 16.96
N GLY A 71 5.59 -12.87 17.53
CA GLY A 71 6.21 -14.20 17.55
C GLY A 71 5.53 -15.26 18.40
N GLY A 72 5.70 -16.53 18.00
CA GLY A 72 5.61 -17.69 18.88
C GLY A 72 4.88 -18.92 18.30
N CYS A 73 5.64 -19.96 17.96
CA CYS A 73 5.20 -21.38 17.90
C CYS A 73 4.11 -21.82 16.88
N GLY A 74 3.40 -20.92 16.17
CA GLY A 74 2.34 -21.34 15.23
C GLY A 74 1.03 -21.74 15.94
N CYS A 75 0.84 -21.30 17.18
CA CYS A 75 -0.45 -21.27 17.85
C CYS A 75 -0.92 -19.81 17.85
N ASN A 76 -2.01 -19.49 17.14
CA ASN A 76 -2.82 -18.33 17.48
C ASN A 76 -3.63 -18.63 18.73
#